data_AF-A0A1Y1ZV98-F1
#
_entry.id   AF-A0A1Y1ZV98-F1
#
_cell.length_a   1.000
_cell.length_b   1.000
_cell.length_c   1.000
_cell.angle_alpha   90.00
_cell.angle_beta   90.00
_cell.angle_gamma   90.00
#
_symmetry.space_group_name_H-M   'P 1'
#
loop_
_entity.id
_entity.type
_entity.pdbx_description
1 polymer ?
#
loop_
_entity_poly.entity_id
_entity_poly.type
_entity_poly.pdbx_seq_one_letter_code
_entity_poly.pdbx_strand_id
1 'polypeptide(L)'
;MSKSYRPSCTGRIWLPHDRCCWHQIRATDFLHPLGITDPLLFLLRALINPPSQEPEASPPSSSTATAIYLPSDDPEVFRDFHHWLYLHELYPSLEPCNAIPLTSEDIMRDFVFGEVHGIPDLYNAAINLLFQKLTQTRAVPLRKELEFACNYTKQGSPLRRFLADDAGSAWPWEIIASDGKEYPEQFLRDVLAVAYKCTISPG
;
A
#
# COMPACT_ATOMS: atom_id res chain seq x y z
N MET A 1 -9.46 26.36 14.88
CA MET A 1 -8.07 26.41 15.36
C MET A 1 -7.49 25.00 15.26
N SER A 2 -6.81 24.69 14.15
CA SER A 2 -6.20 23.37 13.93
C SER A 2 -4.87 23.31 14.71
N LYS A 3 -4.78 22.44 15.71
CA LYS A 3 -3.54 22.24 16.47
C LYS A 3 -2.61 21.37 15.61
N SER A 4 -1.64 22.02 14.95
CA SER A 4 -0.54 21.34 14.27
C SER A 4 0.28 20.57 15.30
N TYR A 5 0.15 19.25 15.30
CA TYR A 5 0.97 18.34 16.10
C TYR A 5 2.32 18.20 15.39
N ARG A 6 3.40 18.77 15.96
CA ARG A 6 4.76 18.52 15.50
C ARG A 6 5.32 17.31 16.27
N PRO A 7 5.68 16.20 15.61
CA PRO A 7 6.29 15.08 16.29
C PRO A 7 7.72 15.44 16.72
N SER A 8 7.97 15.41 18.02
CA SER A 8 9.32 15.46 18.60
C SER A 8 10.02 14.13 18.33
N CYS A 9 11.20 14.16 17.71
CA CYS A 9 12.00 12.98 17.32
C CYS A 9 12.66 12.23 18.50
N THR A 10 12.07 12.26 19.68
CA THR A 10 12.59 11.58 20.89
C THR A 10 11.66 10.44 21.30
N GLY A 11 11.50 9.45 20.42
CA GLY A 11 10.61 8.31 20.65
C GLY A 11 11.27 7.19 21.46
N ARG A 12 11.01 7.12 22.77
CA ARG A 12 10.97 5.82 23.47
C ARG A 12 9.74 5.08 22.97
N ILE A 13 9.95 3.87 22.47
CA ILE A 13 8.90 2.96 22.01
C ILE A 13 8.10 2.51 23.24
N TRP A 14 6.99 3.20 23.51
CA TRP A 14 5.95 2.69 24.41
C TRP A 14 5.07 1.74 23.61
N LEU A 15 5.22 0.43 23.87
CA LEU A 15 4.25 -0.58 23.47
C LEU A 15 3.15 -0.62 24.53
N PRO A 16 1.88 -0.33 24.20
CA PRO A 16 0.78 -0.64 25.09
C PRO A 16 0.62 -2.16 25.11
N HIS A 17 0.89 -2.78 26.25
CA HIS A 17 0.43 -4.12 26.54
C HIS A 17 -1.10 -4.13 26.57
N ASP A 18 -1.68 -5.14 25.95
CA ASP A 18 -3.10 -5.53 26.02
C ASP A 18 -4.10 -4.61 25.31
N ARG A 19 -4.29 -4.86 24.01
CA ARG A 19 -5.63 -4.83 23.38
C ARG A 19 -5.64 -5.48 22.00
N CYS A 20 -6.61 -6.38 21.83
CA CYS A 20 -7.00 -7.11 20.63
C CYS A 20 -5.90 -7.93 19.95
N CYS A 21 -5.99 -9.25 20.12
CA CYS A 21 -5.28 -10.22 19.30
C CYS A 21 -5.67 -10.03 17.83
N TRP A 22 -5.01 -9.12 17.13
CA TRP A 22 -4.70 -9.33 15.73
C TRP A 22 -3.92 -10.64 15.71
N HIS A 23 -4.63 -11.75 15.50
CA HIS A 23 -4.00 -12.93 14.97
C HIS A 23 -3.20 -12.43 13.79
N GLN A 24 -1.89 -12.48 13.99
CA GLN A 24 -0.88 -12.14 13.02
C GLN A 24 -1.33 -12.79 11.73
N ILE A 25 -1.92 -12.01 10.82
CA ILE A 25 -2.10 -12.43 9.44
C ILE A 25 -0.66 -12.49 8.95
N ARG A 26 -0.01 -13.63 9.19
CA ARG A 26 1.30 -13.86 8.63
C ARG A 26 1.04 -13.85 7.14
N ALA A 27 1.83 -13.08 6.39
CA ALA A 27 1.84 -13.15 4.94
C ALA A 27 2.08 -14.60 4.42
N THR A 28 2.50 -15.52 5.31
CA THR A 28 2.62 -16.95 5.02
C THR A 28 1.31 -17.72 4.94
N ASP A 29 0.19 -17.21 5.49
CA ASP A 29 -1.08 -17.95 5.53
C ASP A 29 -1.85 -17.89 4.19
N PHE A 30 -1.38 -17.08 3.23
CA PHE A 30 -1.80 -17.12 1.83
C PHE A 30 -0.87 -17.91 0.91
N LEU A 31 0.22 -18.48 1.44
CA LEU A 31 1.14 -19.33 0.69
C LEU A 31 0.80 -20.80 0.94
N HIS A 32 -0.37 -21.23 0.49
CA HIS A 32 -0.49 -22.61 0.05
C HIS A 32 0.40 -22.79 -1.18
N PRO A 33 1.13 -23.91 -1.32
CA PRO A 33 2.00 -24.15 -2.45
C PRO A 33 1.12 -24.43 -3.66
N LEU A 34 0.72 -23.38 -4.37
CA LEU A 34 0.28 -23.55 -5.75
C LEU A 34 1.51 -24.07 -6.48
N GLY A 35 1.48 -25.35 -6.83
CA GLY A 35 2.36 -25.96 -7.82
C GLY A 35 2.09 -25.33 -9.18
N ILE A 36 2.41 -24.05 -9.32
CA ILE A 36 2.42 -23.33 -10.58
C ILE A 36 3.75 -23.72 -11.22
N THR A 37 3.71 -24.77 -12.02
CA THR A 37 4.67 -24.93 -13.10
C THR A 37 4.41 -23.79 -14.09
N ASP A 38 5.07 -22.67 -13.84
CA ASP A 38 4.77 -21.39 -14.48
C ASP A 38 5.43 -21.27 -15.87
N PRO A 39 4.65 -21.16 -16.97
CA PRO A 39 5.17 -20.87 -18.30
C PRO A 39 5.88 -19.52 -18.39
N LEU A 40 5.60 -18.57 -17.50
CA LEU A 40 6.18 -17.23 -17.50
C LEU A 40 7.63 -17.21 -17.01
N LEU A 41 8.00 -18.14 -16.12
CA LEU A 41 9.40 -18.32 -15.68
C LEU A 41 10.30 -18.84 -16.81
N PHE A 42 9.72 -19.55 -17.79
CA PHE A 42 10.43 -19.98 -19.00
C PHE A 42 10.67 -18.80 -19.96
N LEU A 43 9.70 -17.88 -20.07
CA LEU A 43 9.85 -16.65 -20.86
C LEU A 43 10.84 -15.67 -20.21
N LEU A 44 10.84 -15.53 -18.88
CA LEU A 44 11.82 -14.70 -18.18
C LEU A 44 13.25 -15.25 -18.29
N ARG A 45 13.44 -16.57 -18.25
CA ARG A 45 14.77 -17.20 -18.49
C ARG A 45 15.25 -17.07 -19.94
N ALA A 46 14.35 -17.12 -20.91
CA ALA A 46 14.70 -16.93 -22.33
C ALA A 46 15.15 -15.49 -22.62
N LEU A 47 14.69 -14.51 -21.84
CA LEU A 47 15.12 -13.11 -21.96
C LEU A 47 16.47 -12.84 -21.27
N ILE A 48 16.79 -13.58 -20.21
CA ILE A 48 18.03 -13.36 -19.42
C ILE A 48 19.25 -14.04 -20.06
N ASN A 49 19.09 -15.13 -20.82
CA ASN A 49 20.20 -15.84 -21.47
C ASN A 49 19.92 -16.07 -22.97
N PRO A 50 20.11 -15.06 -23.84
CA PRO A 50 20.11 -15.29 -25.27
C PRO A 50 21.30 -16.21 -25.66
N PRO A 51 21.11 -17.16 -26.58
CA PRO A 51 22.18 -18.02 -27.06
C PRO A 51 23.30 -17.16 -27.66
N SER A 52 24.54 -17.43 -27.25
CA SER A 52 25.74 -16.77 -27.77
C SER A 52 25.84 -16.99 -29.28
N GLN A 53 25.38 -16.01 -30.06
CA GLN A 53 25.71 -15.92 -31.48
C GLN A 53 27.05 -15.19 -31.62
N GLU A 54 27.96 -15.87 -32.32
CA GLU A 54 29.25 -15.36 -32.78
C GLU A 54 29.11 -14.10 -33.65
N PRO A 55 30.16 -13.27 -33.76
CA PRO A 55 30.05 -11.88 -34.17
C PRO A 55 29.99 -11.75 -35.70
N GLU A 56 28.79 -11.78 -36.27
CA GLU A 56 28.57 -11.18 -37.59
C GLU A 56 28.45 -9.66 -37.44
N ALA A 57 29.41 -8.96 -38.08
CA ALA A 57 29.47 -7.51 -38.18
C ALA A 57 28.25 -6.98 -38.96
N SER A 58 27.14 -6.81 -38.25
CA SER A 58 25.94 -6.13 -38.75
C SER A 58 26.11 -4.61 -38.62
N PRO A 59 25.65 -3.82 -39.60
CA PRO A 59 25.66 -2.37 -39.54
C PRO A 59 24.83 -1.87 -38.36
N PRO A 60 25.11 -0.67 -37.80
CA PRO A 60 24.40 -0.15 -36.64
C PRO A 60 22.91 0.00 -36.99
N SER A 61 22.10 -0.95 -36.54
CA SER A 61 20.65 -0.86 -36.56
C SER A 61 20.30 0.29 -35.62
N SER A 62 20.06 1.46 -36.20
CA SER A 62 19.47 2.62 -35.52
C SER A 62 18.10 2.19 -34.98
N SER A 63 18.07 1.68 -33.74
CA SER A 63 16.84 1.41 -33.03
C SER A 63 16.24 2.77 -32.69
N THR A 64 15.37 3.27 -33.56
CA THR A 64 14.59 4.47 -33.28
C THR A 64 13.73 4.17 -32.05
N ALA A 65 14.14 4.74 -30.91
CA ALA A 65 13.43 4.57 -29.64
C ALA A 65 11.97 4.96 -29.83
N THR A 66 11.08 3.97 -29.80
CA THR A 66 9.64 4.19 -29.94
C THR A 66 9.12 4.53 -28.54
N ALA A 67 8.80 5.79 -28.31
CA ALA A 67 8.18 6.21 -27.06
C ALA A 67 6.79 5.56 -26.93
N ILE A 68 6.56 4.86 -25.82
CA ILE A 68 5.25 4.30 -25.46
C ILE A 68 4.55 5.32 -24.56
N TYR A 69 3.35 5.75 -24.93
CA TYR A 69 2.55 6.70 -24.15
C TYR A 69 1.52 5.96 -23.31
N LEU A 70 1.49 6.24 -22.00
CA LEU A 70 0.49 5.77 -21.05
C LEU A 70 -0.41 6.96 -20.68
N PRO A 71 -1.55 7.18 -21.36
CA PRO A 71 -2.30 8.43 -21.27
C PRO A 71 -3.11 8.60 -19.99
N SER A 72 -3.31 7.54 -19.20
CA SER A 72 -4.24 7.54 -18.07
C SER A 72 -3.56 7.51 -16.71
N ASP A 73 -2.26 7.21 -16.67
CA ASP A 73 -1.57 6.92 -15.42
C ASP A 73 -0.76 8.13 -14.95
N ASP A 74 -0.78 8.35 -13.64
CA ASP A 74 0.01 9.40 -13.00
C ASP A 74 1.51 9.04 -13.12
N PRO A 75 2.35 9.92 -13.70
CA PRO A 75 3.78 9.63 -13.86
C PRO A 75 4.50 9.38 -12.53
N GLU A 76 4.03 9.96 -11.42
CA GLU A 76 4.63 9.74 -10.10
C GLU A 76 4.35 8.31 -9.61
N VAL A 77 3.11 7.84 -9.73
CA VAL A 77 2.72 6.46 -9.40
C VAL A 77 3.44 5.46 -10.30
N PHE A 78 3.58 5.79 -11.59
CA PHE A 78 4.33 4.94 -12.50
C PHE A 78 5.83 4.89 -12.15
N ARG A 79 6.43 5.99 -11.69
CA ARG A 79 7.81 6.00 -11.19
C ARG A 79 7.96 5.08 -9.99
N ASP A 80 7.04 5.15 -9.04
CA ASP A 80 7.09 4.38 -7.80
C ASP A 80 6.87 2.88 -8.10
N PHE A 81 5.94 2.56 -9.00
CA PHE A 81 5.76 1.21 -9.57
C PHE A 81 7.02 0.71 -10.28
N HIS A 82 7.62 1.52 -11.17
CA HIS A 82 8.83 1.16 -11.88
C HIS A 82 9.98 0.89 -10.90
N HIS A 83 10.10 1.69 -9.84
CA HIS A 83 11.07 1.47 -8.79
C HIS A 83 10.84 0.14 -8.06
N TRP A 84 9.60 -0.12 -7.64
CA TRP A 84 9.20 -1.38 -7.02
C TRP A 84 9.42 -2.59 -7.92
N LEU A 85 9.21 -2.46 -9.23
CA LEU A 85 9.39 -3.56 -10.17
C LEU A 85 10.83 -4.11 -10.18
N TYR A 86 11.82 -3.25 -9.96
CA TYR A 86 13.24 -3.65 -9.97
C TYR A 86 13.80 -3.94 -8.58
N LEU A 87 13.36 -3.22 -7.54
CA LEU A 87 13.93 -3.34 -6.20
C LEU A 87 13.02 -4.05 -5.20
N HIS A 88 11.76 -4.31 -5.55
CA HIS A 88 10.71 -4.81 -4.66
C HIS A 88 10.44 -3.92 -3.43
N GLU A 89 10.79 -2.65 -3.52
CA GLU A 89 10.56 -1.60 -2.53
C GLU A 89 9.88 -0.41 -3.20
N LEU A 90 8.88 0.21 -2.54
CA LEU A 90 8.14 1.35 -3.11
C LEU A 90 8.90 2.68 -3.01
N TYR A 91 9.98 2.74 -2.25
CA TYR A 91 10.79 3.94 -2.09
C TYR A 91 12.28 3.59 -1.96
N PRO A 92 13.19 4.41 -2.50
CA PRO A 92 14.61 4.07 -2.61
C PRO A 92 15.39 4.18 -1.30
N SER A 93 14.96 5.05 -0.40
CA SER A 93 15.66 5.33 0.85
C SER A 93 14.75 6.02 1.85
N LEU A 94 15.02 5.82 3.13
CA LEU A 94 14.33 6.52 4.21
C LEU A 94 14.81 7.97 4.32
N GLU A 95 13.88 8.85 4.68
CA GLU A 95 14.20 10.21 5.11
C GLU A 95 14.95 10.21 6.46
N PRO A 96 15.56 11.33 6.87
CA PRO A 96 16.17 11.47 8.18
C PRO A 96 15.21 11.01 9.30
N CYS A 97 15.78 10.41 10.35
CA CYS A 97 15.02 9.77 11.44
C CYS A 97 14.26 8.49 11.03
N ASN A 98 14.71 7.81 9.97
CA ASN A 98 14.10 6.58 9.44
C ASN A 98 12.65 6.80 8.98
N ALA A 99 12.32 8.00 8.51
CA ALA A 99 10.97 8.33 8.08
C ALA A 99 10.67 7.80 6.68
N ILE A 100 9.46 7.27 6.47
CA ILE A 100 9.01 6.83 5.15
C ILE A 100 8.78 8.09 4.30
N PRO A 101 9.41 8.25 3.12
CA PRO A 101 9.33 9.46 2.30
C PRO A 101 7.96 9.68 1.66
N LEU A 102 7.23 8.60 1.36
CA LEU A 102 5.92 8.67 0.70
C LEU A 102 4.84 9.17 1.67
N THR A 103 3.89 9.97 1.15
CA THR A 103 2.69 10.34 1.91
C THR A 103 1.70 9.18 1.94
N SER A 104 0.75 9.20 2.88
CA SER A 104 -0.31 8.18 2.92
C SER A 104 -1.13 8.19 1.62
N GLU A 105 -1.35 9.38 1.04
CA GLU A 105 -2.02 9.55 -0.24
C GLU A 105 -1.26 8.87 -1.40
N ASP A 106 0.06 9.03 -1.48
CA ASP A 106 0.88 8.40 -2.53
C ASP A 106 0.82 6.87 -2.42
N ILE A 107 0.95 6.33 -1.20
CA ILE A 107 0.86 4.89 -0.95
C ILE A 107 -0.53 4.35 -1.34
N MET A 108 -1.60 5.11 -1.09
CA MET A 108 -2.96 4.74 -1.53
C MET A 108 -3.11 4.78 -3.05
N ARG A 109 -2.43 5.71 -3.75
CA ARG A 109 -2.40 5.73 -5.21
C ARG A 109 -1.69 4.50 -5.78
N ASP A 110 -0.56 4.11 -5.20
CA ASP A 110 0.16 2.88 -5.57
C ASP A 110 -0.71 1.64 -5.38
N PHE A 111 -1.48 1.59 -4.28
CA PHE A 111 -2.47 0.54 -4.06
C PHE A 111 -3.50 0.48 -5.20
N VAL A 112 -4.13 1.63 -5.51
CA VAL A 112 -5.17 1.71 -6.56
C VAL A 112 -4.58 1.31 -7.91
N PHE A 113 -3.36 1.74 -8.22
CA PHE A 113 -2.67 1.34 -9.44
C PHE A 113 -2.47 -0.18 -9.50
N GLY A 114 -1.97 -0.79 -8.43
CA GLY A 114 -1.84 -2.25 -8.36
C GLY A 114 -3.18 -2.97 -8.51
N GLU A 115 -4.25 -2.48 -7.90
CA GLU A 115 -5.60 -3.06 -8.01
C GLU A 115 -6.15 -2.95 -9.44
N VAL A 116 -6.05 -1.78 -10.06
CA VAL A 116 -6.56 -1.51 -11.42
C VAL A 116 -5.82 -2.34 -12.48
N HIS A 117 -4.50 -2.48 -12.35
CA HIS A 117 -3.68 -3.25 -13.29
C HIS A 117 -3.59 -4.75 -12.96
N GLY A 118 -4.22 -5.20 -11.88
CA GLY A 118 -4.24 -6.61 -11.50
C GLY A 118 -2.86 -7.13 -11.10
N ILE A 119 -2.13 -6.37 -10.28
CA ILE A 119 -0.78 -6.68 -9.77
C ILE A 119 -0.87 -6.89 -8.25
N PRO A 120 -1.19 -8.12 -7.77
CA PRO A 120 -1.39 -8.38 -6.35
C PRO A 120 -0.22 -8.04 -5.44
N ASP A 121 0.99 -8.34 -5.89
CA ASP A 121 2.18 -8.11 -5.09
C ASP A 121 2.41 -6.61 -4.82
N LEU A 122 2.03 -5.74 -5.76
CA LEU A 122 2.16 -4.30 -5.62
C LEU A 122 1.15 -3.75 -4.60
N TYR A 123 -0.14 -4.07 -4.73
CA TYR A 123 -1.13 -3.53 -3.80
C TYR A 123 -0.96 -4.13 -2.38
N ASN A 124 -0.43 -5.35 -2.26
CA ASN A 124 -0.06 -5.92 -0.96
C ASN A 124 1.15 -5.18 -0.35
N ALA A 125 2.17 -4.85 -1.15
CA ALA A 125 3.30 -4.04 -0.72
C ALA A 125 2.84 -2.65 -0.25
N ALA A 126 1.90 -2.03 -0.98
CA ALA A 126 1.31 -0.74 -0.63
C ALA A 126 0.54 -0.78 0.71
N ILE A 127 -0.29 -1.80 0.98
CA ILE A 127 -0.96 -1.95 2.30
C ILE A 127 0.07 -2.09 3.43
N ASN A 128 1.09 -2.92 3.23
CA ASN A 128 2.14 -3.11 4.23
C ASN A 128 2.88 -1.80 4.53
N LEU A 129 3.19 -1.02 3.49
CA LEU A 129 3.84 0.27 3.64
C LEU A 129 2.92 1.29 4.32
N LEU A 130 1.63 1.31 3.98
CA LEU A 130 0.65 2.19 4.59
C LEU A 130 0.55 1.91 6.09
N PHE A 131 0.48 0.64 6.50
CA PHE A 131 0.50 0.24 7.90
C PHE A 131 1.75 0.76 8.63
N GLN A 132 2.94 0.61 8.02
CA GLN A 132 4.18 1.14 8.59
C GLN A 132 4.13 2.67 8.73
N LYS A 133 3.62 3.38 7.73
CA LYS A 133 3.49 4.84 7.72
C LYS A 133 2.55 5.33 8.83
N LEU A 134 1.37 4.73 8.96
CA LEU A 134 0.40 5.09 9.99
C LEU A 134 0.95 4.79 11.40
N THR A 135 1.60 3.64 11.56
CA THR A 135 2.26 3.27 12.83
C THR A 135 3.38 4.25 13.20
N GLN A 136 4.22 4.63 12.24
CA GLN A 136 5.34 5.55 12.45
C GLN A 136 4.86 6.95 12.84
N THR A 137 3.86 7.47 12.13
CA THR A 137 3.34 8.82 12.34
C THR A 137 2.37 8.90 13.52
N ARG A 138 1.79 7.76 13.93
CA ARG A 138 0.66 7.68 14.87
C ARG A 138 -0.47 8.63 14.46
N ALA A 139 -0.62 8.85 13.16
CA ALA A 139 -1.57 9.79 12.60
C ALA A 139 -2.74 9.06 11.97
N VAL A 140 -3.90 9.68 12.08
CA VAL A 140 -5.12 9.31 11.37
C VAL A 140 -5.01 9.84 9.93
N PRO A 141 -5.35 9.04 8.90
CA PRO A 141 -5.48 9.54 7.54
C PRO A 141 -6.40 10.75 7.48
N LEU A 142 -6.02 11.73 6.67
CA LEU A 142 -6.80 12.94 6.47
C LEU A 142 -8.11 12.60 5.75
N ARG A 143 -9.13 13.44 5.93
CA ARG A 143 -10.41 13.37 5.22
C ARG A 143 -10.24 13.10 3.72
N LYS A 144 -9.38 13.88 3.05
CA LYS A 144 -9.13 13.76 1.61
C LYS A 144 -8.58 12.39 1.20
N GLU A 145 -7.80 11.74 2.06
CA GLU A 145 -7.20 10.42 1.80
C GLU A 145 -8.26 9.33 1.95
N LEU A 146 -9.13 9.45 2.95
CA LEU A 146 -10.28 8.56 3.12
C LEU A 146 -11.30 8.72 1.99
N GLU A 147 -11.58 9.96 1.58
CA GLU A 147 -12.42 10.25 0.40
C GLU A 147 -11.82 9.62 -0.86
N PHE A 148 -10.51 9.75 -1.06
CA PHE A 148 -9.80 9.11 -2.15
C PHE A 148 -9.99 7.57 -2.12
N ALA A 149 -9.71 6.92 -0.99
CA ALA A 149 -9.88 5.47 -0.87
C ALA A 149 -11.33 5.03 -1.15
N CYS A 150 -12.33 5.76 -0.67
CA CYS A 150 -13.74 5.46 -0.95
C CYS A 150 -14.15 5.68 -2.40
N ASN A 151 -13.59 6.69 -3.08
CA ASN A 151 -13.97 7.05 -4.45
C ASN A 151 -13.28 6.17 -5.51
N TYR A 152 -12.04 5.74 -5.24
CA TYR A 152 -11.22 5.02 -6.21
C TYR A 152 -11.15 3.51 -5.98
N THR A 153 -11.78 2.99 -4.92
CA THR A 153 -11.85 1.55 -4.69
C THR A 153 -13.29 1.07 -4.46
N LYS A 154 -13.55 -0.19 -4.81
CA LYS A 154 -14.88 -0.80 -4.65
C LYS A 154 -15.20 -1.04 -3.18
N GLN A 155 -16.49 -1.15 -2.85
CA GLN A 155 -16.89 -1.59 -1.51
C GLN A 155 -16.33 -2.99 -1.21
N GLY A 156 -15.72 -3.14 -0.04
CA GLY A 156 -15.03 -4.37 0.35
C GLY A 156 -13.61 -4.51 -0.20
N SER A 157 -13.05 -3.47 -0.84
CA SER A 157 -11.64 -3.45 -1.23
C SER A 157 -10.73 -3.70 -0.01
N PRO A 158 -9.59 -4.38 -0.20
CA PRO A 158 -8.61 -4.59 0.88
C PRO A 158 -8.17 -3.28 1.55
N LEU A 159 -7.99 -2.20 0.78
CA LEU A 159 -7.62 -0.89 1.32
C LEU A 159 -8.69 -0.31 2.25
N ARG A 160 -9.96 -0.29 1.84
CA ARG A 160 -11.05 0.23 2.68
C ARG A 160 -11.23 -0.59 3.95
N ARG A 161 -11.12 -1.92 3.81
CA ARG A 161 -11.18 -2.83 4.95
C ARG A 161 -10.03 -2.56 5.92
N PHE A 162 -8.81 -2.45 5.43
CA PHE A 162 -7.64 -2.12 6.25
C PHE A 162 -7.83 -0.80 7.02
N LEU A 163 -8.25 0.26 6.34
CA LEU A 163 -8.47 1.57 6.96
C LEU A 163 -9.58 1.52 8.02
N ALA A 164 -10.67 0.81 7.75
CA ALA A 164 -11.76 0.66 8.70
C ALA A 164 -11.37 -0.22 9.90
N ASP A 165 -10.62 -1.29 9.68
CA ASP A 165 -10.14 -2.18 10.73
C ASP A 165 -9.10 -1.46 11.63
N ASP A 166 -8.19 -0.68 11.05
CA ASP A 166 -7.23 0.17 11.78
C ASP A 166 -7.97 1.21 12.64
N ALA A 167 -8.92 1.95 12.05
CA ALA A 167 -9.69 2.94 12.78
C ALA A 167 -10.56 2.33 13.89
N GLY A 168 -11.22 1.20 13.59
CA GLY A 168 -12.03 0.45 14.54
C GLY A 168 -11.26 -0.07 15.75
N SER A 169 -9.97 -0.38 15.55
CA SER A 169 -9.14 -1.05 16.55
C SER A 169 -8.21 -0.09 17.31
N ALA A 170 -7.66 0.92 16.63
CA ALA A 170 -6.57 1.74 17.15
C ALA A 170 -7.00 3.16 17.52
N TRP A 171 -8.09 3.69 16.95
CA TRP A 171 -8.45 5.09 17.17
C TRP A 171 -9.38 5.23 18.39
N PRO A 172 -9.17 6.24 19.24
CA PRO A 172 -10.12 6.57 20.30
C PRO A 172 -11.49 6.92 19.72
N TRP A 173 -12.54 6.28 20.25
CA TRP A 173 -13.91 6.49 19.76
C TRP A 173 -14.39 7.92 19.95
N GLU A 174 -13.84 8.62 20.95
CA GLU A 174 -14.12 10.02 21.22
C GLU A 174 -13.69 10.93 20.06
N ILE A 175 -12.58 10.60 19.39
CA ILE A 175 -12.07 11.36 18.23
C ILE A 175 -12.98 11.13 17.02
N ILE A 176 -13.34 9.87 16.76
CA ILE A 176 -14.26 9.53 15.66
C ILE A 176 -15.63 10.18 15.88
N ALA A 177 -16.13 10.20 17.12
CA ALA A 177 -17.41 10.79 17.47
C ALA A 177 -17.40 12.33 17.40
N SER A 178 -16.31 12.99 17.84
CA SER A 178 -16.20 14.46 17.76
C SER A 178 -16.09 14.95 16.32
N ASP A 179 -15.35 14.21 15.50
CA ASP A 179 -14.98 14.64 14.15
C ASP A 179 -15.80 13.92 13.07
N GLY A 180 -16.91 13.27 13.44
CA GLY A 180 -17.73 12.46 12.54
C GLY A 180 -18.18 13.15 11.25
N LYS A 181 -18.27 14.49 11.22
CA LYS A 181 -18.61 15.26 10.00
C LYS A 181 -17.44 15.43 9.02
N GLU A 182 -16.22 15.19 9.49
CA GLU A 182 -15.00 15.26 8.69
C GLU A 182 -14.65 13.94 8.01
N TYR A 183 -15.39 12.86 8.29
CA TYR A 183 -15.13 11.56 7.68
C TYR A 183 -16.18 11.22 6.61
N PRO A 184 -15.80 10.52 5.53
CA PRO A 184 -16.76 10.01 4.57
C PRO A 184 -17.81 9.12 5.26
N GLU A 185 -19.09 9.34 4.96
CA GLU A 185 -20.17 8.56 5.56
C GLU A 185 -19.96 7.04 5.36
N GLN A 186 -19.52 6.67 4.16
CA GLN A 186 -19.26 5.28 3.82
C GLN A 186 -18.14 4.67 4.67
N PHE A 187 -17.09 5.43 4.95
CA PHE A 187 -16.00 4.99 5.82
C PHE A 187 -16.49 4.78 7.26
N LEU A 188 -17.28 5.71 7.80
CA LEU A 188 -17.86 5.57 9.14
C LEU A 188 -18.76 4.34 9.27
N ARG A 189 -19.53 4.01 8.22
CA ARG A 189 -20.33 2.78 8.18
C ARG A 189 -19.44 1.54 8.24
N ASP A 190 -18.34 1.53 7.49
CA ASP A 190 -17.38 0.42 7.50
C ASP A 190 -16.75 0.27 8.90
N VAL A 191 -16.33 1.37 9.54
CA VAL A 191 -15.78 1.39 10.91
C VAL A 191 -16.77 0.90 11.96
N LEU A 192 -18.03 1.35 11.89
CA LEU A 192 -19.08 0.87 12.79
C LEU A 192 -19.34 -0.63 12.64
N ALA A 193 -19.27 -1.15 11.41
CA ALA A 193 -19.41 -2.59 11.15
C ALA A 193 -18.26 -3.39 11.78
N VAL A 194 -17.03 -2.86 11.79
CA VAL A 194 -15.89 -3.46 12.48
C VAL A 194 -16.12 -3.47 13.99
N ALA A 195 -16.44 -2.31 14.57
CA ALA A 195 -16.66 -2.20 16.02
C ALA A 195 -17.78 -3.11 16.51
N TYR A 196 -18.88 -3.22 15.75
CA TYR A 196 -19.98 -4.13 16.05
C TYR A 196 -19.56 -5.61 16.04
N LYS A 197 -18.68 -6.02 15.12
CA LYS A 197 -18.14 -7.38 15.10
C LYS A 197 -17.26 -7.66 16.32
N CYS A 198 -16.47 -6.67 16.74
CA CYS A 198 -15.61 -6.77 17.93
C CYS A 198 -16.39 -6.86 19.24
N THR A 199 -17.57 -6.24 19.37
CA THR A 199 -18.37 -6.30 20.60
C THR A 199 -19.12 -7.62 20.76
N ILE A 200 -19.49 -8.29 19.65
CA ILE A 200 -20.29 -9.53 19.66
C ILE A 200 -19.44 -10.78 19.85
N SER A 201 -18.13 -10.68 19.66
CA SER A 201 -17.19 -11.79 19.87
C SER A 201 -16.41 -11.57 21.18
N PRO A 202 -17.03 -11.69 22.37
CA PRO A 202 -16.26 -11.75 23.61
C PRO A 202 -15.42 -13.03 23.54
N GLY A 203 -14.12 -12.85 23.33
CA GLY A 203 -13.13 -13.93 23.42
C GLY A 203 -13.09 -14.56 24.81
#